data_AF-F4BKD1-F1
#
_entry.id   AF-F4BKD1-F1
#
_cell.length_a   1.000
_cell.length_b   1.000
_cell.length_c   1.000
_cell.angle_alpha   90.00
_cell.angle_beta   90.00
_cell.angle_gamma   90.00
#
_symmetry.space_group_name_H-M   'P 1'
#
loop_
_entity.id
_entity.type
_entity.pdbx_description
1 polymer ?
#
loop_
_entity_poly.entity_id
_entity_poly.type
_entity_poly.pdbx_seq_one_letter_code
_entity_poly.pdbx_strand_id
1 'polypeptide(L)'
;MMIAKNKLLNTTAIIFTIELLGSCGKTETANELRIVDECNENNDLCRVELAETQVSRYTNFLGKNIERVQNQTPLKDIQGTIRWNASAGSSLADNSEVQSELGTSCQDNVCTQNSKSTAFKLPVGSNTIRASGTVAIDGKTVDLATDVPPIVINTSAVGSSMHVFPTGLTDNSTLQSLVDALNQGRNAAHGTFFADGSNLKIQCDPGYVWLDDINPQYGGQASATIARTVTMVSWSEELDEFRVDEFRLLHFDMSNLTLNGVRLGGVVLWQMGCWPS
;
A
#
# COMPACT_ATOMS: atom_id res chain seq x y z
N MET A 1 -44.57 -70.82 24.14
CA MET A 1 -44.22 -70.79 25.58
C MET A 1 -43.47 -69.50 25.83
N MET A 2 -44.04 -68.61 26.65
CA MET A 2 -43.38 -67.40 27.13
C MET A 2 -42.13 -67.74 27.93
N ILE A 3 -41.14 -66.84 27.97
CA ILE A 3 -40.79 -66.06 29.18
C ILE A 3 -39.73 -65.02 28.78
N ALA A 4 -40.07 -63.75 28.98
CA ALA A 4 -39.18 -62.61 28.99
C ALA A 4 -38.49 -62.44 30.35
N LYS A 5 -37.30 -61.82 30.39
CA LYS A 5 -36.83 -60.84 31.41
C LYS A 5 -35.40 -60.37 31.04
N ASN A 6 -35.22 -59.09 30.65
CA ASN A 6 -34.75 -57.94 31.45
C ASN A 6 -33.25 -58.03 31.83
N LYS A 7 -32.35 -57.05 31.59
CA LYS A 7 -32.43 -55.58 31.75
C LYS A 7 -31.10 -54.91 31.27
N LEU A 8 -31.20 -53.67 30.74
CA LEU A 8 -30.33 -52.46 30.85
C LEU A 8 -28.79 -52.60 30.63
N LEU A 9 -28.09 -51.79 29.80
CA LEU A 9 -27.94 -50.32 29.87
C LEU A 9 -27.27 -49.72 28.60
N ASN A 10 -27.84 -48.59 28.15
CA ASN A 10 -27.24 -47.38 27.57
C ASN A 10 -25.82 -47.44 26.97
N THR A 11 -25.69 -47.16 25.67
CA THR A 11 -24.86 -46.03 25.21
C THR A 11 -25.25 -45.55 23.81
N THR A 12 -25.38 -44.23 23.72
CA THR A 12 -25.76 -43.36 22.63
C THR A 12 -24.84 -43.50 21.41
N ALA A 13 -25.39 -43.55 20.19
CA ALA A 13 -24.65 -43.26 18.96
C ALA A 13 -25.52 -42.42 18.01
N ILE A 14 -25.49 -41.13 18.28
CA ILE A 14 -25.49 -39.98 17.36
C ILE A 14 -26.20 -40.19 16.02
N ILE A 15 -27.40 -39.61 15.95
CA ILE A 15 -28.02 -39.14 14.73
C ILE A 15 -27.06 -38.11 14.09
N PHE A 16 -26.33 -38.49 13.06
CA PHE A 16 -25.77 -37.49 12.15
C PHE A 16 -26.83 -37.16 11.11
N THR A 17 -27.64 -36.16 11.44
CA THR A 17 -28.29 -35.31 10.45
C THR A 17 -27.21 -34.75 9.52
N ILE A 18 -27.03 -35.36 8.34
CA ILE A 18 -26.31 -34.73 7.23
C ILE A 18 -27.33 -33.82 6.53
N GLU A 19 -27.69 -32.73 7.19
CA GLU A 19 -28.43 -31.62 6.58
C GLU A 19 -27.92 -30.32 7.19
N LEU A 20 -26.67 -29.94 6.91
CA LEU A 20 -26.14 -28.57 7.14
C LEU A 20 -24.76 -28.40 6.48
N LEU A 21 -24.68 -28.61 5.17
CA LEU A 21 -23.55 -28.11 4.34
C LEU A 21 -24.04 -27.28 3.14
N GLY A 22 -25.33 -26.92 3.10
CA GLY A 22 -25.96 -26.24 1.97
C GLY A 22 -25.82 -24.72 1.91
N SER A 23 -25.02 -24.06 2.78
CA SER A 23 -24.88 -22.59 2.70
C SER A 23 -23.45 -22.05 2.63
N CYS A 24 -22.42 -22.89 2.55
CA CYS A 24 -21.09 -22.44 2.18
C CYS A 24 -21.02 -22.26 0.65
N GLY A 25 -21.47 -21.11 0.13
CA GLY A 25 -21.24 -20.77 -1.28
C GLY A 25 -22.30 -19.94 -1.99
N LYS A 26 -23.28 -19.34 -1.30
CA LYS A 26 -24.13 -18.35 -1.96
C LYS A 26 -23.35 -17.05 -2.15
N THR A 27 -22.85 -16.86 -3.36
CA THR A 27 -22.39 -15.55 -3.83
C THR A 27 -23.62 -14.68 -4.04
N GLU A 28 -23.72 -13.59 -3.30
CA GLU A 28 -24.76 -12.57 -3.50
C GLU A 28 -24.19 -11.45 -4.35
N THR A 29 -24.81 -11.19 -5.50
CA THR A 29 -24.45 -10.06 -6.35
C THR A 29 -25.52 -8.98 -6.21
N ALA A 30 -25.09 -7.76 -5.88
CA ALA A 30 -25.96 -6.61 -5.74
C ALA A 30 -25.36 -5.41 -6.49
N ASN A 31 -26.23 -4.55 -7.01
CA ASN A 31 -25.83 -3.22 -7.48
C ASN A 31 -25.93 -2.25 -6.32
N GLU A 32 -24.88 -1.48 -6.10
CA GLU A 32 -24.76 -0.53 -4.99
C GLU A 32 -24.21 0.79 -5.49
N LEU A 33 -24.63 1.88 -4.86
CA LEU A 33 -24.05 3.18 -5.09
C LEU A 33 -22.74 3.29 -4.29
N ARG A 34 -21.63 3.59 -4.95
CA ARG A 34 -20.34 3.78 -4.31
C ARG A 34 -19.62 5.01 -4.82
N ILE A 35 -18.71 5.50 -3.99
CA ILE A 35 -17.67 6.43 -4.43
C ILE A 35 -16.61 5.60 -5.15
N VAL A 36 -16.23 6.04 -6.34
CA VAL A 36 -15.06 5.53 -7.05
C VAL A 36 -14.03 6.61 -7.15
N ASP A 37 -12.77 6.21 -7.09
CA ASP A 37 -11.62 7.09 -7.14
C ASP A 37 -10.68 6.73 -8.30
N GLU A 38 -10.00 7.75 -8.80
CA GLU A 38 -8.94 7.70 -9.79
C GLU A 38 -7.79 8.54 -9.23
N CYS A 39 -6.82 7.86 -8.63
CA CYS A 39 -5.72 8.48 -7.91
C CYS A 39 -4.40 8.36 -8.66
N ASN A 40 -3.61 9.43 -8.65
CA ASN A 40 -2.19 9.41 -8.98
C ASN A 40 -1.39 9.43 -7.68
N GLU A 41 -0.80 8.27 -7.37
CA GLU A 41 0.00 8.06 -6.16
C GLU A 41 1.28 8.91 -6.12
N ASN A 42 1.69 9.52 -7.24
CA ASN A 42 2.89 10.35 -7.36
C ASN A 42 2.63 11.84 -7.15
N ASN A 43 1.43 12.28 -6.82
CA ASN A 43 1.17 13.70 -6.51
C ASN A 43 -0.01 13.89 -5.55
N ASP A 44 -0.44 12.80 -4.90
CA ASP A 44 -1.56 12.74 -3.96
C ASP A 44 -2.86 13.34 -4.52
N LEU A 45 -3.02 13.27 -5.85
CA LEU A 45 -4.18 13.77 -6.57
C LEU A 45 -5.17 12.63 -6.78
N CYS A 46 -6.38 12.82 -6.27
CA CYS A 46 -7.45 11.84 -6.42
C CYS A 46 -8.72 12.50 -6.96
N ARG A 47 -9.16 12.05 -8.13
CA ARG A 47 -10.49 12.36 -8.66
C ARG A 47 -11.49 11.37 -8.09
N VAL A 48 -12.67 11.86 -7.73
CA VAL A 48 -13.76 11.05 -7.18
C VAL A 48 -15.08 11.35 -7.89
N GLU A 49 -15.91 10.34 -8.01
CA GLU A 49 -17.28 10.44 -8.50
C GLU A 49 -18.17 9.32 -7.94
N LEU A 50 -19.48 9.43 -8.13
CA LEU A 50 -20.42 8.36 -7.78
C LEU A 50 -20.56 7.39 -8.96
N ALA A 51 -20.56 6.09 -8.66
CA ALA A 51 -20.77 5.04 -9.64
C ALA A 51 -21.76 4.00 -9.14
N GLU A 52 -22.54 3.45 -10.06
CA GLU A 52 -23.23 2.19 -9.83
C GLU A 52 -22.19 1.06 -9.90
N THR A 53 -22.03 0.36 -8.78
CA THR A 53 -21.03 -0.69 -8.61
C THR A 53 -21.73 -2.02 -8.40
N GLN A 54 -21.39 -2.99 -9.24
CA GLN A 54 -21.82 -4.36 -9.02
C GLN A 54 -20.84 -5.05 -8.07
N VAL A 55 -21.35 -5.48 -6.93
CA VAL A 55 -20.58 -6.08 -5.85
C VAL A 55 -21.04 -7.51 -5.64
N SER A 56 -20.09 -8.43 -5.59
CA SER A 56 -20.32 -9.83 -5.23
C SER A 56 -19.75 -10.12 -3.85
N ARG A 57 -20.57 -10.70 -2.97
CA ARG A 57 -20.17 -11.08 -1.61
C ARG A 57 -20.30 -12.58 -1.43
N TYR A 58 -19.30 -13.18 -0.82
CA TYR A 58 -19.35 -14.59 -0.40
C TYR A 58 -18.54 -14.81 0.86
N THR A 59 -18.95 -15.78 1.67
CA THR A 59 -18.17 -16.22 2.83
C THR A 59 -17.26 -17.36 2.40
N ASN A 60 -15.95 -17.23 2.62
CA ASN A 60 -15.00 -18.29 2.31
C ASN A 60 -15.09 -19.44 3.32
N PHE A 61 -14.34 -20.52 3.08
CA PHE A 61 -14.32 -21.70 3.96
C PHE A 61 -13.82 -21.41 5.39
N LEU A 62 -13.17 -20.27 5.62
CA LEU A 62 -12.72 -19.80 6.94
C LEU A 62 -13.76 -18.92 7.65
N GLY A 63 -14.97 -18.76 7.09
CA GLY A 63 -15.98 -17.87 7.64
C GLY A 63 -15.73 -16.37 7.37
N LYS A 64 -14.74 -16.03 6.54
CA LYS A 64 -14.43 -14.62 6.19
C LYS A 64 -15.31 -14.17 5.03
N ASN A 65 -16.00 -13.05 5.22
CA ASN A 65 -16.72 -12.37 4.14
C ASN A 65 -15.72 -11.72 3.18
N ILE A 66 -15.84 -12.07 1.91
CA ILE A 66 -15.09 -11.51 0.81
C ILE A 66 -16.04 -10.70 -0.05
N GLU A 67 -15.63 -9.48 -0.37
CA GLU A 67 -16.32 -8.60 -1.29
C GLU A 67 -15.45 -8.45 -2.54
N ARG A 68 -16.07 -8.58 -3.72
CA ARG A 68 -15.42 -8.37 -5.01
C ARG A 68 -16.26 -7.43 -5.86
N VAL A 69 -15.66 -6.33 -6.28
CA VAL A 69 -16.22 -5.43 -7.29
C VAL A 69 -16.11 -6.11 -8.65
N GLN A 70 -17.23 -6.24 -9.35
CA GLN A 70 -17.33 -6.88 -10.66
C GLN A 70 -17.34 -5.85 -11.81
N ASN A 71 -18.05 -4.74 -11.60
CA ASN A 71 -18.16 -3.67 -12.56
C ASN A 71 -18.42 -2.35 -11.82
N GLN A 72 -17.97 -1.24 -12.41
CA GLN A 72 -18.19 0.13 -11.94
C GLN A 72 -18.56 1.00 -13.13
N THR A 73 -19.71 1.66 -13.05
CA THR A 73 -20.16 2.60 -14.08
C THR A 73 -20.41 3.96 -13.46
N PRO A 74 -19.59 4.99 -13.76
CA PRO A 74 -19.83 6.35 -13.31
C PRO A 74 -21.21 6.87 -13.72
N LEU A 75 -21.89 7.53 -12.79
CA LEU A 75 -23.22 8.08 -13.01
C LEU A 75 -23.13 9.45 -13.69
N LYS A 76 -23.70 9.57 -14.89
CA LYS A 76 -23.64 10.82 -15.68
C LYS A 76 -24.80 11.78 -15.36
N ASP A 77 -26.01 11.24 -15.19
CA ASP A 77 -27.25 12.03 -15.14
C ASP A 77 -27.92 12.01 -13.76
N ILE A 78 -27.13 12.26 -12.71
CA ILE A 78 -27.68 12.40 -11.35
C ILE A 78 -28.43 13.73 -11.21
N GLN A 79 -29.64 13.71 -10.64
CA GLN A 79 -30.34 14.91 -10.20
C GLN A 79 -30.25 15.03 -8.68
N GLY A 80 -30.09 16.25 -8.16
CA GLY A 80 -30.05 16.51 -6.72
C GLY A 80 -28.81 17.27 -6.29
N THR A 81 -28.47 17.16 -5.01
CA THR A 81 -27.32 17.84 -4.39
C THR A 81 -26.29 16.82 -3.92
N ILE A 82 -25.04 17.08 -4.24
CA ILE A 82 -23.89 16.34 -3.75
C ILE A 82 -23.02 17.34 -3.01
N ARG A 83 -22.43 16.91 -1.89
CA ARG A 83 -21.33 17.60 -1.23
C ARG A 83 -20.28 16.60 -0.78
N TRP A 84 -19.09 16.76 -1.33
CA TRP A 84 -17.91 15.97 -0.99
C TRP A 84 -17.22 16.53 0.24
N ASN A 85 -16.88 15.66 1.18
CA ASN A 85 -16.11 15.98 2.38
C ASN A 85 -14.91 15.05 2.45
N ALA A 86 -13.72 15.62 2.36
CA ALA A 86 -12.45 14.92 2.55
C ALA A 86 -11.91 15.13 3.97
N SER A 87 -10.96 14.30 4.39
CA SER A 87 -10.23 14.46 5.66
C SER A 87 -9.64 15.86 5.81
N ALA A 88 -9.49 16.31 7.06
CA ALA A 88 -8.81 17.56 7.37
C ALA A 88 -7.42 17.62 6.72
N GLY A 89 -7.07 18.78 6.16
CA GLY A 89 -5.83 18.97 5.40
C GLY A 89 -5.95 18.72 3.90
N SER A 90 -7.05 18.13 3.43
CA SER A 90 -7.32 18.01 1.99
C SER A 90 -7.78 19.34 1.40
N SER A 91 -7.40 19.60 0.15
CA SER A 91 -7.89 20.73 -0.63
C SER A 91 -8.48 20.27 -1.96
N LEU A 92 -9.39 21.06 -2.55
CA LEU A 92 -9.80 20.82 -3.93
C LEU A 92 -8.58 21.00 -4.86
N ALA A 93 -8.47 20.13 -5.85
CA ALA A 93 -7.40 20.21 -6.85
C ALA A 93 -7.68 21.28 -7.91
N ASP A 94 -6.63 21.71 -8.60
CA ASP A 94 -6.77 22.52 -9.81
C ASP A 94 -7.17 21.63 -11.00
N ASN A 95 -8.18 22.03 -11.79
CA ASN A 95 -8.63 21.21 -12.91
C ASN A 95 -7.56 21.05 -14.00
N SER A 96 -6.68 22.04 -14.20
CA SER A 96 -5.57 21.92 -15.14
C SER A 96 -4.58 20.84 -14.73
N GLU A 97 -4.36 20.68 -13.42
CA GLU A 97 -3.53 19.61 -12.86
C GLU A 97 -4.20 18.24 -13.00
N VAL A 98 -5.52 18.16 -12.78
CA VAL A 98 -6.31 16.94 -13.03
C VAL A 98 -6.19 16.51 -14.49
N GLN A 99 -6.27 17.46 -15.43
CA GLN A 99 -6.13 17.17 -16.86
C GLN A 99 -4.73 16.70 -17.23
N SER A 100 -3.67 17.32 -16.70
CA SER A 100 -2.30 16.92 -17.02
C SER A 100 -1.92 15.58 -16.41
N GLU A 101 -2.38 15.29 -15.19
CA GLU A 101 -1.90 14.16 -14.39
C GLU A 101 -2.79 12.92 -14.50
N LEU A 102 -4.10 13.10 -14.73
CA LEU A 102 -5.07 12.01 -14.84
C LEU A 102 -5.71 11.90 -16.23
N GLY A 103 -5.47 12.85 -17.14
CA GLY A 103 -6.04 12.83 -18.49
C GLY A 103 -7.58 13.00 -18.53
N THR A 104 -8.16 13.47 -17.43
CA THR A 104 -9.61 13.64 -17.23
C THR A 104 -9.91 15.01 -16.64
N SER A 105 -11.18 15.34 -16.36
CA SER A 105 -11.57 16.64 -15.83
C SER A 105 -12.57 16.51 -14.69
N CYS A 106 -12.60 17.51 -13.83
CA CYS A 106 -13.72 17.72 -12.92
C CYS A 106 -14.95 18.16 -13.73
N GLN A 107 -16.14 18.07 -13.11
CA GLN A 107 -17.36 18.54 -13.76
C GLN A 107 -17.22 20.01 -14.17
N ASP A 108 -17.65 20.34 -15.39
CA ASP A 108 -17.60 21.70 -15.94
C ASP A 108 -16.19 22.32 -15.94
N ASN A 109 -15.15 21.49 -15.93
CA ASN A 109 -13.74 21.88 -15.81
C ASN A 109 -13.40 22.64 -14.53
N VAL A 110 -14.20 22.49 -13.46
CA VAL A 110 -13.94 23.13 -12.17
C VAL A 110 -14.18 22.12 -11.04
N CYS A 111 -13.13 21.86 -10.27
CA CYS A 111 -13.22 21.01 -9.09
C CYS A 111 -13.88 21.79 -7.96
N THR A 112 -15.10 21.41 -7.59
CA THR A 112 -15.84 22.01 -6.48
C THR A 112 -16.32 20.93 -5.51
N GLN A 113 -16.64 21.31 -4.28
CA GLN A 113 -17.24 20.37 -3.32
C GLN A 113 -18.61 19.86 -3.77
N ASN A 114 -19.31 20.54 -4.67
CA ASN A 114 -20.69 20.21 -5.05
C ASN A 114 -20.83 19.64 -6.46
N SER A 115 -19.71 19.44 -7.16
CA SER A 115 -19.67 18.83 -8.49
C SER A 115 -19.93 17.32 -8.39
N LYS A 116 -20.61 16.73 -9.37
CA LYS A 116 -20.84 15.27 -9.47
C LYS A 116 -19.53 14.49 -9.55
N SER A 117 -18.56 15.06 -10.25
CA SER A 117 -17.17 14.61 -10.27
C SER A 117 -16.27 15.76 -9.83
N THR A 118 -15.38 15.49 -8.88
CA THR A 118 -14.43 16.47 -8.33
C THR A 118 -13.09 15.80 -8.05
N ALA A 119 -12.10 16.58 -7.67
CA ALA A 119 -10.79 16.05 -7.30
C ALA A 119 -10.21 16.76 -6.08
N PHE A 120 -9.43 16.02 -5.30
CA PHE A 120 -8.77 16.49 -4.11
C PHE A 120 -7.26 16.27 -4.21
N LYS A 121 -6.51 17.22 -3.64
CA LYS A 121 -5.16 16.99 -3.14
C LYS A 121 -5.27 16.49 -1.71
N LEU A 122 -4.72 15.31 -1.46
CA LEU A 122 -4.81 14.65 -0.18
C LEU A 122 -3.50 14.82 0.61
N PRO A 123 -3.54 15.13 1.91
CA PRO A 123 -2.35 15.12 2.75
C PRO A 123 -1.87 13.68 2.95
N VAL A 124 -0.59 13.51 3.30
CA VAL A 124 -0.03 12.19 3.64
C VAL A 124 -0.81 11.50 4.76
N GLY A 125 -1.09 10.21 4.58
CA GLY A 125 -1.74 9.34 5.55
C GLY A 125 -3.08 8.80 5.08
N SER A 126 -3.92 8.38 6.03
CA SER A 126 -5.24 7.82 5.75
C SER A 126 -6.28 8.92 5.56
N ASN A 127 -6.77 9.07 4.34
CA ASN A 127 -7.76 10.08 3.96
C ASN A 127 -9.13 9.45 3.75
N THR A 128 -10.14 9.89 4.50
CA THR A 128 -11.51 9.43 4.33
C THR A 128 -12.27 10.42 3.45
N ILE A 129 -12.85 9.94 2.36
CA ILE A 129 -13.75 10.72 1.50
C ILE A 129 -15.19 10.28 1.75
N ARG A 130 -16.06 11.26 1.97
CA ARG A 130 -17.50 11.10 2.21
C ARG A 130 -18.30 11.90 1.20
N ALA A 131 -19.40 11.32 0.75
CA ALA A 131 -20.45 12.04 0.05
C ALA A 131 -21.58 12.38 1.03
N SER A 132 -22.27 13.48 0.78
CA SER A 132 -23.45 13.91 1.52
C SER A 132 -24.41 14.64 0.58
N GLY A 133 -25.66 14.77 0.99
CA GLY A 133 -26.72 15.34 0.15
C GLY A 133 -27.69 14.27 -0.33
N THR A 134 -28.54 14.64 -1.27
CA THR A 134 -29.66 13.80 -1.69
C THR A 134 -29.73 13.78 -3.20
N VAL A 135 -29.75 12.58 -3.77
CA VAL A 135 -29.76 12.37 -5.22
C VAL A 135 -30.91 11.47 -5.64
N ALA A 136 -31.41 11.68 -6.86
CA ALA A 136 -32.37 10.81 -7.50
C ALA A 136 -31.65 9.88 -8.49
N ILE A 137 -31.80 8.58 -8.29
CA ILE A 137 -31.27 7.51 -9.17
C ILE A 137 -32.44 6.58 -9.49
N ASP A 138 -32.73 6.38 -10.77
CA ASP A 138 -33.86 5.57 -11.25
C ASP A 138 -35.21 5.92 -10.59
N GLY A 139 -35.43 7.22 -10.36
CA GLY A 139 -36.65 7.73 -9.73
C GLY A 139 -36.75 7.51 -8.21
N LYS A 140 -35.70 6.96 -7.58
CA LYS A 140 -35.59 6.82 -6.13
C LYS A 140 -34.67 7.87 -5.54
N THR A 141 -35.08 8.44 -4.41
CA THR A 141 -34.29 9.36 -3.61
C THR A 141 -33.33 8.56 -2.72
N VAL A 142 -32.04 8.90 -2.78
CA VAL A 142 -30.95 8.28 -2.01
C VAL A 142 -30.30 9.34 -1.13
N ASP A 143 -30.13 9.06 0.15
CA ASP A 143 -29.36 9.91 1.06
C ASP A 143 -27.91 9.45 1.06
N LEU A 144 -27.03 10.26 0.49
CA LEU A 144 -25.63 9.91 0.29
C LEU A 144 -24.87 9.71 1.61
N ALA A 145 -25.31 10.34 2.70
CA ALA A 145 -24.62 10.23 3.98
C ALA A 145 -24.86 8.86 4.65
N THR A 146 -26.00 8.22 4.39
CA THR A 146 -26.38 6.93 4.98
C THR A 146 -26.22 5.77 4.02
N ASP A 147 -26.46 6.00 2.73
CA ASP A 147 -26.61 4.94 1.74
C ASP A 147 -25.32 4.68 0.95
N VAL A 148 -24.36 5.61 0.99
CA VAL A 148 -23.06 5.48 0.32
C VAL A 148 -21.95 5.36 1.36
N PRO A 149 -21.23 4.22 1.42
CA PRO A 149 -20.12 4.08 2.33
C PRO A 149 -18.98 5.03 1.95
N PRO A 150 -18.27 5.61 2.95
CA PRO A 150 -17.06 6.36 2.67
C PRO A 150 -15.97 5.46 2.10
N ILE A 151 -15.04 6.06 1.35
CA ILE A 151 -13.81 5.40 0.93
C ILE A 151 -12.63 5.93 1.76
N VAL A 152 -11.63 5.08 1.94
CA VAL A 152 -10.36 5.44 2.56
C VAL A 152 -9.27 5.32 1.51
N ILE A 153 -8.61 6.43 1.23
CA ILE A 153 -7.46 6.52 0.32
C ILE A 153 -6.24 6.77 1.19
N ASN A 154 -5.27 5.86 1.12
CA ASN A 154 -4.00 6.04 1.80
C ASN A 154 -3.02 6.69 0.84
N THR A 155 -2.52 7.86 1.22
CA THR A 155 -1.44 8.54 0.52
C THR A 155 -0.16 8.39 1.30
N SER A 156 0.90 8.06 0.60
CA SER A 156 2.27 8.13 1.12
C SER A 156 2.86 9.48 0.71
N ALA A 157 3.83 9.99 1.46
CA ALA A 157 4.57 11.16 1.02
C ALA A 157 5.11 10.94 -0.39
N VAL A 158 4.54 11.66 -1.36
CA VAL A 158 5.07 11.72 -2.71
C VAL A 158 6.47 12.29 -2.61
N GLY A 159 7.43 11.47 -3.01
CA GLY A 159 8.82 11.67 -2.63
C GLY A 159 9.16 10.75 -1.48
N SER A 160 9.31 9.46 -1.82
CA SER A 160 10.53 8.72 -1.47
C SER A 160 11.11 9.10 -0.12
N SER A 161 10.70 8.43 0.95
CA SER A 161 11.32 8.65 2.25
C SER A 161 12.84 8.64 2.06
N MET A 162 13.50 9.70 2.51
CA MET A 162 14.93 9.83 2.37
C MET A 162 15.58 9.49 3.69
N HIS A 163 16.72 8.82 3.63
CA HIS A 163 17.55 8.61 4.79
C HIS A 163 19.00 8.96 4.48
N VAL A 164 19.62 9.72 5.39
CA VAL A 164 21.01 10.15 5.30
C VAL A 164 21.84 9.34 6.29
N PHE A 165 22.77 8.56 5.76
CA PHE A 165 23.74 7.81 6.53
C PHE A 165 25.01 8.65 6.71
N PRO A 166 25.48 8.82 7.96
CA PRO A 166 26.82 9.35 8.17
C PRO A 166 27.84 8.40 7.54
N THR A 167 28.88 8.95 6.91
CA THR A 167 30.00 8.16 6.39
C THR A 167 31.31 8.55 7.05
N GLY A 168 32.24 7.60 7.10
CA GLY A 168 33.61 7.78 7.59
C GLY A 168 34.62 7.15 6.63
N LEU A 169 34.38 7.31 5.32
CA LEU A 169 35.26 6.77 4.28
C LEU A 169 36.67 7.37 4.41
N THR A 170 37.69 6.52 4.25
CA THR A 170 39.11 6.91 4.24
C THR A 170 39.56 7.24 2.82
N ASP A 171 40.70 7.92 2.69
CA ASP A 171 41.21 8.55 1.45
C ASP A 171 41.22 7.67 0.20
N ASN A 172 41.34 6.35 0.33
CA ASN A 172 41.40 5.42 -0.80
C ASN A 172 40.02 5.08 -1.40
N SER A 173 38.92 5.36 -0.69
CA SER A 173 37.55 5.10 -1.14
C SER A 173 36.77 6.41 -1.27
N THR A 174 36.21 6.69 -2.45
CA THR A 174 35.39 7.90 -2.63
C THR A 174 33.92 7.62 -2.37
N LEU A 175 33.21 8.62 -1.84
CA LEU A 175 31.76 8.57 -1.67
C LEU A 175 31.04 8.33 -3.01
N GLN A 176 31.54 8.91 -4.10
CA GLN A 176 30.95 8.70 -5.42
C GLN A 176 31.10 7.25 -5.88
N SER A 177 32.27 6.64 -5.70
CA SER A 177 32.48 5.23 -6.05
C SER A 177 31.58 4.28 -5.24
N LEU A 178 31.32 4.60 -3.96
CA LEU A 178 30.35 3.87 -3.15
C LEU A 178 28.93 4.03 -3.70
N VAL A 179 28.52 5.26 -4.01
CA VAL A 179 27.20 5.58 -4.59
C VAL A 179 27.00 4.82 -5.90
N ASP A 180 27.99 4.84 -6.79
CA ASP A 180 27.94 4.17 -8.09
C ASP A 180 27.80 2.66 -7.90
N ALA A 181 28.55 2.06 -6.98
CA ALA A 181 28.45 0.64 -6.66
C ALA A 181 27.07 0.26 -6.09
N LEU A 182 26.55 1.02 -5.12
CA LEU A 182 25.23 0.77 -4.53
C LEU A 182 24.11 0.86 -5.57
N ASN A 183 24.21 1.82 -6.49
CA ASN A 183 23.23 2.03 -7.54
C ASN A 183 23.19 0.92 -8.59
N GLN A 184 24.21 0.06 -8.69
CA GLN A 184 24.12 -1.16 -9.50
C GLN A 184 23.03 -2.11 -8.98
N GLY A 185 22.78 -2.10 -7.67
CA GLY A 185 21.72 -2.89 -7.01
C GLY A 185 20.48 -2.09 -6.64
N ARG A 186 20.27 -0.88 -7.17
CA ARG A 186 19.18 0.03 -6.76
C ARG A 186 17.77 -0.60 -6.80
N ASN A 187 17.53 -1.46 -7.80
CA ASN A 187 16.22 -2.10 -7.98
C ASN A 187 15.94 -3.13 -6.87
N ALA A 188 16.98 -3.81 -6.38
CA ALA A 188 16.86 -4.68 -5.23
C ALA A 188 16.71 -3.87 -3.94
N ALA A 189 17.35 -2.70 -3.85
CA ALA A 189 17.19 -1.81 -2.71
C ALA A 189 15.85 -1.06 -2.67
N HIS A 190 15.07 -1.08 -3.76
CA HIS A 190 13.91 -0.20 -3.97
C HIS A 190 14.21 1.25 -3.61
N GLY A 191 15.36 1.75 -4.07
CA GLY A 191 15.78 3.12 -3.81
C GLY A 191 17.04 3.50 -4.56
N THR A 192 17.20 4.80 -4.79
CA THR A 192 18.34 5.40 -5.48
C THR A 192 19.29 6.04 -4.47
N PHE A 193 20.60 5.81 -4.65
CA PHE A 193 21.66 6.32 -3.79
C PHE A 193 22.33 7.56 -4.38
N PHE A 194 22.72 8.50 -3.53
CA PHE A 194 23.36 9.75 -3.93
C PHE A 194 24.19 10.34 -2.79
N ALA A 195 25.12 11.23 -3.14
CA ALA A 195 25.91 11.96 -2.17
C ALA A 195 25.11 13.13 -1.57
N ASP A 196 25.31 13.39 -0.28
CA ASP A 196 24.78 14.54 0.45
C ASP A 196 25.89 15.17 1.29
N GLY A 197 26.66 16.07 0.67
CA GLY A 197 27.92 16.53 1.23
C GLY A 197 28.90 15.35 1.42
N SER A 198 29.31 15.09 2.65
CA SER A 198 30.15 13.94 3.03
C SER A 198 29.35 12.69 3.41
N ASN A 199 28.02 12.71 3.27
CA ASN A 199 27.14 11.63 3.70
C ASN A 199 26.56 10.88 2.52
N LEU A 200 26.18 9.62 2.76
CA LEU A 200 25.44 8.81 1.81
C LEU A 200 23.96 9.05 2.04
N LYS A 201 23.17 9.18 0.98
CA LYS A 201 21.71 9.27 1.06
C LYS A 201 21.06 8.22 0.18
N ILE A 202 19.96 7.65 0.69
CA ILE A 202 19.03 6.82 -0.08
C ILE A 202 17.70 7.56 -0.22
N GLN A 203 17.11 7.46 -1.40
CA GLN A 203 15.77 7.92 -1.72
C GLN A 203 14.96 6.70 -2.14
N CYS A 204 13.98 6.30 -1.33
CA CYS A 204 13.17 5.11 -1.61
C CYS A 204 12.28 5.26 -2.85
N ASP A 205 12.04 4.20 -3.59
CA ASP A 205 11.11 4.23 -4.72
C ASP A 205 9.65 4.42 -4.23
N PRO A 206 8.71 4.89 -5.07
CA PRO A 206 7.30 4.95 -4.71
C PRO A 206 6.77 3.60 -4.20
N GLY A 207 5.96 3.63 -3.14
CA GLY A 207 5.49 2.43 -2.44
C GLY A 207 6.51 1.81 -1.47
N TYR A 208 7.65 2.46 -1.25
CA TYR A 208 8.67 2.04 -0.29
C TYR A 208 9.08 3.17 0.66
N VAL A 209 9.44 2.78 1.89
CA VAL A 209 9.82 3.67 2.98
C VAL A 209 11.09 3.22 3.70
N TRP A 210 11.82 4.17 4.26
CA TRP A 210 12.85 3.96 5.26
C TRP A 210 12.23 4.02 6.65
N LEU A 211 12.58 3.09 7.53
CA LEU A 211 12.06 3.05 8.89
C LEU A 211 12.90 3.94 9.82
N ASP A 212 12.26 4.84 10.56
CA ASP A 212 12.93 5.83 11.43
C ASP A 212 13.78 5.20 12.55
N ASP A 213 13.42 4.00 13.01
CA ASP A 213 14.14 3.25 14.04
C ASP A 213 15.41 2.56 13.51
N ILE A 214 15.61 2.51 12.19
CA ILE A 214 16.80 1.98 11.55
C ILE A 214 17.75 3.13 11.22
N ASN A 215 18.63 3.46 12.16
CA ASN A 215 19.59 4.57 12.02
C ASN A 215 21.03 4.17 12.44
N PRO A 216 21.71 3.29 11.69
CA PRO A 216 23.06 2.87 12.02
C PRO A 216 24.08 3.99 11.74
N GLN A 217 24.89 4.29 12.74
CA GLN A 217 26.10 5.10 12.57
C GLN A 217 27.10 4.40 11.64
N TYR A 218 28.08 5.14 11.10
CA TYR A 218 29.17 4.54 10.34
C TYR A 218 29.94 3.52 11.20
N GLY A 219 30.27 2.37 10.63
CA GLY A 219 30.81 1.22 11.35
C GLY A 219 29.77 0.40 12.11
N GLY A 220 28.49 0.78 12.05
CA GLY A 220 27.40 0.18 12.81
C GLY A 220 26.40 -0.61 11.97
N GLN A 221 25.51 -1.30 12.68
CA GLN A 221 24.41 -2.06 12.11
C GLN A 221 23.11 -1.83 12.89
N ALA A 222 21.98 -2.03 12.21
CA ALA A 222 20.64 -1.99 12.81
C ALA A 222 19.79 -3.12 12.23
N SER A 223 18.87 -3.67 13.03
CA SER A 223 17.97 -4.75 12.59
C SER A 223 16.53 -4.32 12.77
N ALA A 224 15.72 -4.52 11.73
CA ALA A 224 14.27 -4.38 11.78
C ALA A 224 13.60 -5.71 12.18
N THR A 225 12.31 -5.63 12.47
CA THR A 225 11.43 -6.81 12.68
C THR A 225 11.00 -7.45 11.36
N ILE A 226 10.97 -6.68 10.28
CA ILE A 226 10.52 -7.10 8.95
C ILE A 226 11.72 -7.11 7.99
N ALA A 227 11.83 -8.17 7.18
CA ALA A 227 12.88 -8.29 6.18
C ALA A 227 12.49 -7.60 4.85
N ARG A 228 13.49 -7.22 4.07
CA ARG A 228 13.34 -6.56 2.77
C ARG A 228 14.44 -6.94 1.79
N THR A 229 14.21 -6.74 0.52
CA THR A 229 15.27 -6.77 -0.50
C THR A 229 16.27 -5.63 -0.24
N VAL A 230 17.56 -5.91 -0.49
CA VAL A 230 18.66 -4.98 -0.21
C VAL A 230 19.70 -5.05 -1.32
N THR A 231 20.44 -3.97 -1.51
CA THR A 231 21.74 -3.99 -2.18
C THR A 231 22.84 -4.22 -1.15
N MET A 232 23.88 -4.96 -1.52
CA MET A 232 25.07 -5.19 -0.69
C MET A 232 26.33 -4.87 -1.47
N VAL A 233 27.17 -4.02 -0.89
CA VAL A 233 28.45 -3.59 -1.48
C VAL A 233 29.55 -3.77 -0.46
N SER A 234 30.70 -4.27 -0.92
CA SER A 234 31.92 -4.40 -0.13
C SER A 234 33.05 -3.57 -0.72
N TRP A 235 33.83 -2.90 0.12
CA TRP A 235 35.12 -2.34 -0.24
C TRP A 235 36.21 -3.33 0.14
N SER A 236 37.07 -3.71 -0.81
CA SER A 236 38.22 -4.59 -0.56
C SER A 236 39.50 -3.75 -0.48
N GLU A 237 40.15 -3.74 0.68
CA GLU A 237 41.41 -2.99 0.85
C GLU A 237 42.59 -3.62 0.10
N GLU A 238 42.55 -4.94 -0.12
CA GLU A 238 43.58 -5.64 -0.88
C GLU A 238 43.55 -5.27 -2.38
N LEU A 239 42.34 -5.02 -2.89
CA LEU A 239 42.10 -4.80 -4.31
C LEU A 239 41.83 -3.33 -4.65
N ASP A 240 41.65 -2.49 -3.63
CA ASP A 240 41.38 -1.06 -3.74
C ASP A 240 40.14 -0.75 -4.61
N GLU A 241 39.09 -1.58 -4.49
CA GLU A 241 37.87 -1.46 -5.29
C GLU A 241 36.58 -1.80 -4.51
N PHE A 242 35.46 -1.25 -4.98
CA PHE A 242 34.13 -1.66 -4.56
C PHE A 242 33.67 -2.87 -5.39
N ARG A 243 33.10 -3.85 -4.70
CA ARG A 243 32.47 -5.02 -5.29
C ARG A 243 31.01 -5.08 -4.89
N VAL A 244 30.15 -5.27 -5.88
CA VAL A 244 28.78 -5.71 -5.63
C VAL A 244 28.87 -7.20 -5.31
N ASP A 245 28.46 -7.60 -4.11
CA ASP A 245 28.60 -8.99 -3.66
C ASP A 245 27.53 -9.87 -4.32
N GLU A 246 27.77 -10.27 -5.57
CA GLU A 246 26.86 -11.09 -6.38
C GLU A 246 26.60 -12.48 -5.77
N PHE A 247 27.55 -13.01 -5.00
CA PHE A 247 27.44 -14.33 -4.39
C PHE A 247 26.32 -14.45 -3.33
N ARG A 248 25.74 -13.33 -2.87
CA ARG A 248 24.59 -13.32 -1.94
C ARG A 248 23.27 -12.85 -2.53
N LEU A 249 23.28 -12.25 -3.72
CA LEU A 249 22.06 -11.99 -4.50
C LEU A 249 21.29 -13.28 -4.84
N LEU A 250 21.91 -14.45 -4.68
CA LEU A 250 21.28 -15.75 -4.93
C LEU A 250 20.72 -16.46 -3.67
N HIS A 251 20.92 -15.95 -2.44
CA HIS A 251 20.52 -16.65 -1.21
C HIS A 251 19.86 -15.80 -0.11
N PHE A 252 19.84 -14.46 -0.24
CA PHE A 252 19.17 -13.58 0.72
C PHE A 252 18.33 -12.52 -0.01
N ASP A 253 17.24 -12.95 -0.67
CA ASP A 253 16.27 -12.02 -1.27
C ASP A 253 15.66 -11.08 -0.21
N MET A 254 15.72 -11.47 1.07
CA MET A 254 15.22 -10.64 2.16
C MET A 254 16.19 -10.61 3.33
N SER A 255 16.49 -9.40 3.80
CA SER A 255 17.31 -9.13 4.98
C SER A 255 16.58 -8.14 5.89
N ASN A 256 16.57 -8.44 7.19
CA ASN A 256 16.12 -7.51 8.21
C ASN A 256 17.27 -6.62 8.73
N LEU A 257 18.49 -6.82 8.24
CA LEU A 257 19.69 -6.14 8.70
C LEU A 257 20.03 -4.96 7.78
N THR A 258 20.55 -3.89 8.37
CA THR A 258 21.16 -2.75 7.68
C THR A 258 22.59 -2.61 8.17
N LEU A 259 23.54 -2.51 7.24
CA LEU A 259 24.96 -2.27 7.53
C LEU A 259 25.38 -0.94 6.93
N ASN A 260 26.06 -0.10 7.72
CA ASN A 260 26.63 1.16 7.25
C ASN A 260 28.15 1.16 7.50
N GLY A 261 28.92 0.67 6.54
CA GLY A 261 30.39 0.67 6.61
C GLY A 261 30.95 -0.27 7.69
N VAL A 262 30.34 -1.44 7.89
CA VAL A 262 30.79 -2.41 8.91
C VAL A 262 32.05 -3.12 8.44
N ARG A 263 33.11 -3.05 9.24
CA ARG A 263 34.40 -3.68 8.94
C ARG A 263 34.43 -5.14 9.40
N LEU A 264 34.71 -6.06 8.48
CA LEU A 264 34.95 -7.48 8.76
C LEU A 264 36.30 -7.89 8.16
N GLY A 265 37.36 -7.85 8.97
CA GLY A 265 38.72 -8.06 8.47
C GLY A 265 39.14 -6.94 7.51
N GLY A 266 39.65 -7.31 6.33
CA GLY A 266 40.10 -6.38 5.28
C GLY A 266 39.00 -5.89 4.34
N VAL A 267 37.72 -6.12 4.68
CA VAL A 267 36.57 -5.62 3.91
C VAL A 267 35.66 -4.73 4.73
N VAL A 268 35.07 -3.73 4.09
CA VAL A 268 34.07 -2.82 4.67
C VAL A 268 32.75 -3.00 3.94
N LEU A 269 31.65 -3.16 4.68
CA LEU A 269 30.36 -3.62 4.14
C LEU A 269 29.24 -2.59 4.30
N TRP A 270 28.45 -2.44 3.23
CA TRP A 270 27.18 -1.73 3.21
C TRP A 270 26.07 -2.68 2.79
N GLN A 271 24.93 -2.58 3.46
CA GLN A 271 23.73 -3.34 3.14
C GLN A 271 22.51 -2.48 3.42
N MET A 272 21.79 -2.08 2.36
CA MET A 272 20.75 -1.06 2.42
C MET A 272 19.61 -1.35 1.46
N GLY A 273 18.41 -0.92 1.82
CA GLY A 273 17.21 -1.01 1.01
C GLY A 273 16.03 -0.35 1.71
N CYS A 274 14.90 -0.22 1.03
CA CYS A 274 13.67 0.35 1.56
C CYS A 274 12.61 -0.74 1.80
N TRP A 275 11.74 -0.54 2.78
CA TRP A 275 10.64 -1.44 3.12
C TRP A 275 9.40 -1.11 2.31
N PRO A 276 8.60 -2.09 1.87
CA PRO A 276 7.27 -1.80 1.32
C PRO A 276 6.42 -1.02 2.33
N SER A 277 5.73 0.03 1.86
CA SER A 277 4.82 0.87 2.66
C SER A 277 3.46 0.24 2.89
#